data_AF-A0AAJ1IMR7-F1
#
_entry.id   AF-A0AAJ1IMR7-F1
#
_cell.length_a   1.000
_cell.length_b   1.000
_cell.length_c   1.000
_cell.angle_alpha   90.00
_cell.angle_beta   90.00
_cell.angle_gamma   90.00
#
_symmetry.space_group_name_H-M   'P 1'
#
loop_
_entity.id
_entity.type
_entity.pdbx_description
1 polymer ?
#
loop_
_entity_poly.entity_id
_entity_poly.type
_entity_poly.pdbx_seq_one_letter_code
_entity_poly.pdbx_strand_id
1 'polypeptide(L)'
;MKSIRDNWRDFCYHQHDTVCNQKYGDDLPYSFHLYAVEAQVYKFVHLLEPKTISNKHNNFKSIDKRLYDLIVMAAIGHDLIEDARMTYNDIVKVINTEEFGNSLAAQMVAEIIYCVTDEKGKTRADRKSDKYYKELKANKHAVFVKLCDIAANTLYSKLTGNSMYDKYK
;
A
#
# COMPACT_ATOMS: atom_id res chain seq x y z
N MET A 1 20.23 7.51 -13.15
CA MET A 1 18.79 7.68 -13.41
C MET A 1 18.06 6.96 -12.29
N LYS A 2 17.13 7.63 -11.59
CA LYS A 2 16.36 7.00 -10.49
C LYS A 2 15.48 5.90 -11.05
N SER A 3 15.18 4.86 -10.25
CA SER A 3 14.24 3.83 -10.70
C SER A 3 12.81 4.36 -10.66
N ILE A 4 11.93 3.73 -11.44
CA ILE A 4 10.48 3.99 -11.45
C ILE A 4 9.88 4.04 -10.03
N ARG A 5 10.32 3.15 -9.14
CA ARG A 5 9.88 3.10 -7.74
C ARG A 5 10.40 4.28 -6.93
N ASP A 6 11.61 4.75 -7.21
CA ASP A 6 12.19 5.87 -6.48
C ASP A 6 11.45 7.17 -6.81
N ASN A 7 11.13 7.39 -8.08
CA ASN A 7 10.33 8.55 -8.48
C ASN A 7 8.91 8.49 -7.91
N TRP A 8 8.28 7.32 -7.90
CA TRP A 8 6.97 7.12 -7.27
C TRP A 8 7.01 7.37 -5.76
N ARG A 9 8.06 6.89 -5.08
CA ARG A 9 8.26 7.12 -3.65
C ARG A 9 8.40 8.61 -3.35
N ASP A 10 9.26 9.31 -4.09
CA ASP A 10 9.44 10.75 -3.93
C ASP A 10 8.14 11.52 -4.15
N PHE A 11 7.35 11.12 -5.16
CA PHE A 11 6.02 11.69 -5.41
C PHE A 11 5.09 11.48 -4.21
N CYS A 12 4.95 10.26 -3.72
CA CYS A 12 4.07 9.96 -2.59
C CYS A 12 4.51 10.72 -1.33
N TYR A 13 5.82 10.77 -1.05
CA TYR A 13 6.35 11.48 0.10
C TYR A 13 6.07 12.98 -0.01
N HIS A 14 6.27 13.57 -1.18
CA HIS A 14 5.95 14.98 -1.41
C HIS A 14 4.46 15.27 -1.19
N GLN A 15 3.56 14.42 -1.70
CA GLN A 15 2.12 14.60 -1.52
C GLN A 15 1.73 14.63 -0.04
N HIS A 16 2.25 13.69 0.75
CA HIS A 16 1.91 13.62 2.17
C HIS A 16 2.66 14.66 3.02
N ASP A 17 3.98 14.76 2.91
CA ASP A 17 4.79 15.59 3.79
C ASP A 17 4.71 17.07 3.46
N THR A 18 4.49 17.42 2.19
CA THR A 18 4.53 18.82 1.71
C THR A 18 3.15 19.32 1.31
N VAL A 19 2.41 18.60 0.45
CA VAL A 19 1.17 19.11 -0.13
C VAL A 19 0.03 19.10 0.90
N CYS A 20 -0.21 17.99 1.58
CA CYS A 20 -1.19 17.95 2.68
C CYS A 20 -0.58 18.10 4.08
N ASN A 21 0.76 18.08 4.19
CA ASN A 21 1.52 18.21 5.44
C ASN A 21 1.01 17.27 6.56
N GLN A 22 0.71 16.02 6.17
CA GLN A 22 0.28 14.98 7.09
C GLN A 22 1.42 14.58 8.03
N LYS A 23 1.05 14.25 9.27
CA LYS A 23 1.98 13.75 10.30
C LYS A 23 1.62 12.32 10.69
N TYR A 24 2.64 11.60 11.13
CA TYR A 24 2.50 10.26 11.67
C TYR A 24 2.81 10.25 13.17
N GLY A 25 1.85 9.76 13.96
CA GLY A 25 1.89 9.94 15.41
C GLY A 25 1.80 11.43 15.76
N ASP A 26 2.71 11.89 16.61
CA ASP A 26 2.70 13.28 17.09
C ASP A 26 3.34 14.23 16.06
N ASP A 27 4.58 13.96 15.63
CA ASP A 27 5.36 14.94 14.86
C ASP A 27 6.16 14.37 13.67
N LEU A 28 6.15 13.05 13.43
CA LEU A 28 6.94 12.48 12.33
C LEU A 28 6.33 12.85 10.97
N PRO A 29 7.15 13.05 9.93
CA PRO A 29 6.63 13.15 8.56
C PRO A 29 5.91 11.85 8.20
N TYR A 30 4.81 11.96 7.44
CA TYR A 30 4.01 10.79 7.09
C TYR A 30 4.76 9.81 6.18
N SER A 31 5.77 10.27 5.44
CA SER A 31 6.70 9.39 4.71
C SER A 31 7.36 8.33 5.59
N PHE A 32 7.49 8.56 6.91
CA PHE A 32 7.95 7.54 7.84
C PHE A 32 7.00 6.33 7.88
N HIS A 33 5.69 6.55 7.92
CA HIS A 33 4.68 5.49 7.85
C HIS A 33 4.77 4.76 6.51
N LEU A 34 4.81 5.51 5.40
CA LEU A 34 4.91 4.91 4.07
C LEU A 34 6.17 4.03 3.92
N TYR A 35 7.30 4.47 4.47
CA TYR A 35 8.53 3.66 4.55
C TYR A 35 8.35 2.41 5.41
N ALA A 36 7.69 2.52 6.56
CA ALA A 36 7.42 1.38 7.44
C ALA A 36 6.51 0.33 6.78
N VAL A 37 5.51 0.75 6.01
CA VAL A 37 4.64 -0.14 5.23
C VAL A 37 5.44 -0.81 4.09
N GLU A 38 6.28 -0.05 3.38
CA GLU A 38 7.19 -0.60 2.36
C GLU A 38 8.09 -1.69 2.95
N ALA A 39 8.64 -1.47 4.15
CA ALA A 39 9.45 -2.46 4.86
C ALA A 39 8.68 -3.76 5.18
N GLN A 40 7.38 -3.68 5.50
CA GLN A 40 6.55 -4.88 5.69
C GLN A 40 6.34 -5.64 4.38
N VAL A 41 6.24 -4.95 3.24
CA VAL A 41 6.19 -5.60 1.92
C VAL A 41 7.47 -6.42 1.69
N TYR A 42 8.66 -5.82 1.86
CA TYR A 42 9.93 -6.54 1.71
C TYR A 42 10.00 -7.78 2.61
N LYS A 43 9.50 -7.67 3.85
CA LYS A 43 9.50 -8.76 4.82
C LYS A 43 8.57 -9.91 4.43
N PHE A 44 7.37 -9.61 3.92
CA PHE A 44 6.30 -10.59 3.79
C PHE A 44 5.93 -10.96 2.35
N VAL A 45 6.56 -10.36 1.34
CA VAL A 45 6.21 -10.61 -0.08
C VAL A 45 6.31 -12.08 -0.48
N HIS A 46 7.16 -12.87 0.17
CA HIS A 46 7.27 -14.31 -0.03
C HIS A 46 5.94 -15.06 0.22
N LEU A 47 5.01 -14.48 0.99
CA LEU A 47 3.67 -15.05 1.23
C LEU A 47 2.74 -14.93 0.02
N LEU A 48 3.08 -14.09 -0.97
CA LEU A 48 2.33 -13.94 -2.21
C LEU A 48 2.73 -14.95 -3.29
N GLU A 49 3.82 -15.69 -3.06
CA GLU A 49 4.24 -16.73 -3.98
C GLU A 49 3.17 -17.84 -4.01
N PRO A 50 2.87 -18.42 -5.19
CA PRO A 50 1.93 -19.52 -5.28
C PRO A 50 2.37 -20.64 -4.34
N LYS A 51 1.52 -21.04 -3.38
CA LYS A 51 1.72 -22.27 -2.59
C LYS A 51 1.90 -23.42 -3.57
N THR A 52 3.12 -23.87 -3.77
CA THR A 52 3.37 -25.11 -4.50
C THR A 52 3.31 -26.24 -3.48
N ILE A 53 2.39 -27.18 -3.70
CA ILE A 53 2.60 -28.56 -3.24
C ILE A 53 3.88 -29.01 -3.93
N SER A 54 4.96 -29.18 -3.16
CA SER A 54 6.27 -29.57 -3.68
C SER A 54 6.20 -30.97 -4.28
N ASN A 55 6.30 -31.09 -5.60
CA ASN A 55 6.77 -32.31 -6.24
C ASN A 55 8.23 -32.11 -6.64
N LYS A 56 9.08 -33.11 -6.36
CA LYS A 56 10.56 -33.15 -6.45
C LYS A 56 11.21 -32.72 -7.77
N HIS A 57 10.46 -32.19 -8.75
CA HIS A 57 10.95 -31.94 -10.11
C HIS A 57 10.78 -30.53 -10.65
N ASN A 58 10.28 -29.55 -9.88
CA ASN A 58 10.12 -28.18 -10.41
C ASN A 58 10.75 -27.11 -9.52
N ASN A 59 11.73 -26.42 -10.10
CA ASN A 59 12.37 -25.21 -9.58
C ASN A 59 11.32 -24.12 -9.33
N PHE A 60 11.47 -23.44 -8.19
CA PHE A 60 10.66 -22.31 -7.70
C PHE A 60 10.23 -21.34 -8.82
N LYS A 61 8.93 -20.96 -8.87
CA LYS A 61 8.48 -19.76 -9.59
C LYS A 61 8.36 -18.62 -8.58
N SER A 62 9.38 -17.77 -8.52
CA SER A 62 9.36 -16.49 -7.82
C SER A 62 8.18 -15.63 -8.29
N ILE A 63 7.71 -14.70 -7.44
CA ILE A 63 6.81 -13.63 -7.91
C ILE A 63 7.42 -12.94 -9.14
N ASP A 64 6.60 -12.62 -10.15
CA ASP A 64 7.08 -11.85 -11.30
C ASP A 64 7.63 -10.52 -10.78
N LYS A 65 8.89 -10.19 -11.12
CA LYS A 65 9.57 -8.98 -10.66
C LYS A 65 8.74 -7.71 -10.92
N ARG A 66 7.97 -7.67 -12.01
CA ARG A 66 7.07 -6.55 -12.31
C ARG A 66 5.91 -6.51 -11.34
N LEU A 67 5.24 -7.64 -11.09
CA LEU A 67 4.15 -7.70 -10.10
C LEU A 67 4.64 -7.27 -8.72
N TYR A 68 5.84 -7.70 -8.34
CA TYR A 68 6.48 -7.26 -7.12
C TYR A 68 6.66 -5.74 -7.06
N ASP A 69 7.22 -5.14 -8.12
CA ASP A 69 7.40 -3.68 -8.22
C ASP A 69 6.05 -2.94 -8.08
N LEU A 70 4.97 -3.46 -8.67
CA LEU A 70 3.62 -2.88 -8.57
C LEU A 70 3.04 -2.96 -7.15
N ILE A 71 3.26 -4.05 -6.43
CA ILE A 71 2.78 -4.19 -5.05
C ILE A 71 3.53 -3.24 -4.11
N VAL A 72 4.85 -3.08 -4.31
CA VAL A 72 5.63 -2.08 -3.59
C VAL A 72 5.10 -0.67 -3.87
N MET A 73 4.84 -0.34 -5.13
CA MET A 73 4.26 0.97 -5.49
C MET A 73 2.89 1.19 -4.85
N ALA A 74 2.01 0.19 -4.87
CA ALA A 74 0.70 0.29 -4.24
C ALA A 74 0.78 0.46 -2.71
N ALA A 75 1.73 -0.23 -2.05
CA ALA A 75 1.97 -0.05 -0.62
C ALA A 75 2.50 1.33 -0.27
N ILE A 76 3.40 1.90 -1.09
CA ILE A 76 3.90 3.26 -0.90
C ILE A 76 2.78 4.30 -1.10
N GLY A 77 1.86 4.06 -2.02
CA GLY A 77 0.77 4.99 -2.36
C GLY A 77 -0.58 4.71 -1.68
N HIS A 78 -0.65 3.80 -0.71
CA HIS A 78 -1.93 3.27 -0.21
C HIS A 78 -2.87 4.32 0.38
N ASP A 79 -2.35 5.41 0.93
CA ASP A 79 -3.13 6.49 1.57
C ASP A 79 -3.34 7.71 0.65
N LEU A 80 -2.92 7.66 -0.61
CA LEU A 80 -3.03 8.82 -1.51
C LEU A 80 -4.47 9.28 -1.73
N ILE A 81 -5.41 8.34 -1.81
CA ILE A 81 -6.83 8.66 -1.98
C ILE A 81 -7.44 9.10 -0.64
N GLU A 82 -7.11 8.41 0.45
CA GLU A 82 -7.68 8.67 1.78
C GLU A 82 -7.26 10.05 2.33
N ASP A 83 -5.96 10.34 2.29
CA ASP A 83 -5.38 11.47 3.03
C ASP A 83 -4.68 12.52 2.14
N ALA A 84 -4.24 12.15 0.94
CA ALA A 84 -3.56 13.08 0.02
C ALA A 84 -4.48 13.66 -1.08
N ARG A 85 -5.80 13.47 -0.96
CA ARG A 85 -6.83 14.04 -1.85
C ARG A 85 -6.66 13.69 -3.34
N MET A 86 -5.99 12.58 -3.64
CA MET A 86 -5.88 12.10 -5.01
C MET A 86 -7.11 11.28 -5.39
N THR A 87 -7.43 11.27 -6.68
CA THR A 87 -8.41 10.33 -7.23
C THR A 87 -7.72 9.11 -7.84
N TYR A 88 -8.48 8.04 -8.07
CA TYR A 88 -8.03 6.88 -8.85
C TYR A 88 -7.39 7.31 -10.17
N ASN A 89 -8.03 8.23 -10.89
CA ASN A 89 -7.57 8.69 -12.20
C ASN A 89 -6.29 9.53 -12.10
N ASP A 90 -6.09 10.28 -11.02
CA ASP A 90 -4.83 11.01 -10.80
C ASP A 90 -3.67 10.04 -10.62
N ILE A 91 -3.87 8.98 -9.82
CA ILE A 91 -2.87 7.92 -9.62
C ILE A 91 -2.53 7.25 -10.96
N VAL A 92 -3.54 6.83 -11.72
CA VAL A 92 -3.33 6.25 -13.04
C VAL A 92 -2.55 7.21 -13.93
N LYS A 93 -2.90 8.50 -13.95
CA LYS A 93 -2.23 9.50 -14.79
C LYS A 93 -0.76 9.69 -14.41
N VAL A 94 -0.43 9.76 -13.11
CA VAL A 94 0.96 9.91 -12.64
C VAL A 94 1.80 8.69 -13.03
N ILE A 95 1.25 7.48 -12.83
CA ILE A 95 1.92 6.22 -13.18
C ILE A 95 1.84 5.89 -14.68
N ASN A 96 1.06 6.60 -15.49
CA ASN A 96 0.98 6.35 -16.93
C ASN A 96 1.81 7.33 -17.78
N THR A 97 2.74 8.05 -17.15
CA THR A 97 3.71 8.90 -17.84
C THR A 97 4.76 8.06 -18.59
N GLU A 98 5.49 8.64 -19.54
CA GLU A 98 6.50 7.91 -20.36
C GLU A 98 7.57 7.18 -19.53
N GLU A 99 7.78 7.61 -18.29
CA GLU A 99 8.72 7.01 -17.33
C GLU A 99 8.20 5.70 -16.71
N PHE A 100 6.88 5.49 -16.72
CA PHE A 100 6.19 4.37 -16.08
C PHE A 100 5.41 3.47 -17.07
N GLY A 101 4.93 4.03 -18.19
CA GLY A 101 4.80 3.39 -19.51
C GLY A 101 3.80 2.25 -19.71
N ASN A 102 2.88 1.97 -18.77
CA ASN A 102 1.91 0.89 -18.94
C ASN A 102 0.59 1.17 -18.22
N SER A 103 -0.45 1.54 -18.98
CA SER A 103 -1.80 1.81 -18.45
C SER A 103 -2.36 0.68 -17.60
N LEU A 104 -2.10 -0.59 -17.95
CA LEU A 104 -2.61 -1.73 -17.18
C LEU A 104 -1.90 -1.84 -15.83
N ALA A 105 -0.59 -1.60 -15.79
CA ALA A 105 0.18 -1.57 -14.55
C ALA A 105 -0.24 -0.40 -13.64
N ALA A 106 -0.46 0.78 -14.23
CA ALA A 106 -0.97 1.96 -13.53
C ALA A 106 -2.36 1.70 -12.92
N GLN A 107 -3.26 1.09 -13.69
CA GLN A 107 -4.59 0.67 -13.21
C GLN A 107 -4.49 -0.36 -12.09
N MET A 108 -3.59 -1.34 -12.18
CA MET A 108 -3.41 -2.33 -11.10
C MET A 108 -2.97 -1.67 -9.79
N VAL A 109 -2.04 -0.71 -9.83
CA VAL A 109 -1.61 0.03 -8.64
C VAL A 109 -2.76 0.86 -8.08
N ALA A 110 -3.45 1.62 -8.94
CA ALA A 110 -4.61 2.44 -8.54
C ALA A 110 -5.74 1.59 -7.95
N GLU A 111 -5.99 0.40 -8.50
CA GLU A 111 -7.01 -0.55 -8.01
C GLU A 111 -6.66 -1.08 -6.63
N ILE A 112 -5.41 -1.45 -6.39
CA ILE A 112 -4.98 -1.90 -5.06
C ILE A 112 -5.15 -0.77 -4.04
N ILE A 113 -4.72 0.45 -4.38
CA ILE A 113 -4.86 1.64 -3.52
C ILE A 113 -6.35 1.93 -3.23
N TYR A 114 -7.19 1.87 -4.26
CA TYR A 114 -8.63 2.06 -4.11
C TYR A 114 -9.26 1.03 -3.17
N CYS A 115 -8.93 -0.26 -3.33
CA CYS A 115 -9.45 -1.32 -2.47
C CYS A 115 -9.07 -1.17 -0.98
N VAL A 116 -7.94 -0.52 -0.67
CA VAL A 116 -7.47 -0.36 0.73
C VAL A 116 -7.90 0.97 1.36
N THR A 117 -8.40 1.91 0.56
CA THR A 117 -8.93 3.22 0.97
C THR A 117 -10.27 3.03 1.71
N ASP A 118 -10.37 3.56 2.92
CA ASP A 118 -11.61 3.48 3.70
C ASP A 118 -12.75 4.28 3.02
N GLU A 119 -14.00 3.81 3.12
CA GLU A 119 -15.16 4.52 2.56
C GLU A 119 -15.48 5.80 3.35
N LYS A 120 -16.29 6.70 2.79
CA LYS A 120 -16.79 7.86 3.53
C LYS A 120 -17.80 7.42 4.60
N GLY A 121 -17.59 7.85 5.83
CA GLY A 121 -18.45 7.48 6.96
C GLY A 121 -18.23 8.39 8.18
N LYS A 122 -19.21 8.48 9.08
CA LYS A 122 -19.08 9.28 10.31
C LYS A 122 -18.28 8.54 11.37
N THR A 123 -18.43 7.23 11.42
CA THR A 123 -17.71 6.35 12.34
C THR A 123 -16.71 5.47 11.59
N ARG A 124 -15.74 4.88 12.30
CA ARG A 124 -14.82 3.90 11.70
C ARG A 124 -15.55 2.66 11.18
N ALA A 125 -16.66 2.28 11.82
CA ALA A 125 -17.50 1.18 11.36
C ALA A 125 -18.20 1.54 10.04
N ASP A 126 -18.71 2.78 9.91
CA ASP A 126 -19.35 3.25 8.67
C ASP A 126 -18.36 3.25 7.50
N ARG A 127 -17.10 3.60 7.77
CA ARG A 127 -16.02 3.61 6.77
C ARG A 127 -15.56 2.22 6.32
N LYS A 128 -15.86 1.18 7.11
CA LYS A 128 -15.49 -0.21 6.87
C LYS A 128 -16.74 -1.07 6.72
N SER A 129 -17.55 -0.74 5.73
CA SER A 129 -18.81 -1.43 5.44
C SER A 129 -18.58 -2.85 4.91
N ASP A 130 -19.66 -3.64 4.80
CA ASP A 130 -19.62 -4.95 4.14
C ASP A 130 -19.14 -4.87 2.68
N LYS A 131 -19.49 -3.77 2.00
CA LYS A 131 -19.04 -3.51 0.62
C LYS A 131 -17.53 -3.34 0.58
N TYR A 132 -16.97 -2.49 1.45
CA TYR A 132 -15.53 -2.30 1.59
C TYR A 132 -14.80 -3.64 1.77
N TYR A 133 -15.25 -4.47 2.72
CA TYR A 133 -14.62 -5.77 2.95
C TYR A 133 -14.77 -6.74 1.77
N LYS A 134 -15.90 -6.68 1.03
CA LYS A 134 -16.11 -7.52 -0.16
C LYS A 134 -15.13 -7.15 -1.27
N GLU A 135 -14.94 -5.85 -1.53
CA GLU A 135 -14.00 -5.35 -2.54
C GLU A 135 -12.55 -5.66 -2.14
N LEU A 136 -12.17 -5.37 -0.89
CA LEU A 136 -10.85 -5.70 -0.36
C LEU A 136 -10.52 -7.19 -0.51
N LYS A 137 -11.44 -8.09 -0.13
CA LYS A 137 -11.24 -9.56 -0.22
C LYS A 137 -11.16 -10.08 -1.65
N ALA A 138 -11.77 -9.40 -2.62
CA ALA A 138 -11.71 -9.80 -4.02
C ALA A 138 -10.31 -9.59 -4.63
N ASN A 139 -9.50 -8.69 -4.06
CA ASN A 139 -8.16 -8.39 -4.51
C ASN A 139 -7.11 -8.86 -3.49
N LYS A 140 -6.51 -10.04 -3.74
CA LYS A 140 -5.49 -10.63 -2.84
C LYS A 140 -4.28 -9.72 -2.58
N HIS A 141 -3.92 -8.86 -3.53
CA HIS A 141 -2.79 -7.93 -3.37
C HIS A 141 -3.20 -6.75 -2.47
N ALA A 142 -4.45 -6.29 -2.56
CA ALA A 142 -5.00 -5.30 -1.63
C ALA A 142 -5.10 -5.84 -0.20
N VAL A 143 -5.54 -7.09 -0.01
CA VAL A 143 -5.49 -7.75 1.30
C VAL A 143 -4.07 -7.73 1.86
N PHE A 144 -3.08 -8.11 1.04
CA PHE A 144 -1.68 -8.10 1.45
C PHE A 144 -1.17 -6.70 1.83
N VAL A 145 -1.47 -5.67 1.03
CA VAL A 145 -1.09 -4.29 1.33
C VAL A 145 -1.76 -3.81 2.63
N LYS A 146 -3.05 -4.10 2.85
CA LYS A 146 -3.73 -3.72 4.10
C LYS A 146 -3.13 -4.43 5.32
N LEU A 147 -2.70 -5.67 5.17
CA LEU A 147 -1.99 -6.39 6.24
C LEU A 147 -0.61 -5.79 6.53
N CYS A 148 0.11 -5.32 5.50
CA CYS A 148 1.38 -4.60 5.67
C CYS A 148 1.20 -3.28 6.41
N ASP A 149 0.17 -2.51 6.05
CA ASP A 149 -0.23 -1.28 6.76
C ASP A 149 -0.55 -1.57 8.24
N ILE A 150 -1.44 -2.54 8.50
CA ILE A 150 -1.77 -2.97 9.86
C ILE A 150 -0.53 -3.37 10.65
N ALA A 151 0.38 -4.15 10.06
CA ALA A 151 1.60 -4.59 10.71
C ALA A 151 2.55 -3.42 11.05
N ALA A 152 2.71 -2.46 10.15
CA ALA A 152 3.52 -1.26 10.39
C ALA A 152 2.93 -0.43 11.55
N ASN A 153 1.62 -0.15 11.49
CA ASN A 153 0.92 0.60 12.52
C ASN A 153 0.91 -0.11 13.89
N THR A 154 0.78 -1.44 13.91
CA THR A 154 0.85 -2.24 15.13
C THR A 154 2.24 -2.19 15.75
N LEU A 155 3.30 -2.32 14.93
CA LEU A 155 4.67 -2.27 15.41
C LEU A 155 5.00 -0.88 15.97
N TYR A 156 4.66 0.18 15.23
CA TYR A 156 4.91 1.55 15.67
C TYR A 156 4.18 1.87 16.97
N SER A 157 2.89 1.54 17.05
CA SER A 157 2.10 1.79 18.27
C SER A 157 2.62 1.02 19.48
N LYS A 158 3.08 -0.22 19.30
CA LYS A 158 3.74 -1.00 20.35
C LYS A 158 5.03 -0.34 20.84
N LEU A 159 5.88 0.14 19.92
CA LEU A 159 7.18 0.74 20.26
C LEU A 159 7.05 2.11 20.91
N THR A 160 6.00 2.86 20.57
CA THR A 160 5.76 4.22 21.07
C THR A 160 4.81 4.27 22.27
N GLY A 161 4.20 3.15 22.66
CA GLY A 161 3.18 3.13 23.71
C GLY A 161 1.88 3.83 23.30
N ASN A 162 1.63 3.99 22.00
CA ASN A 162 0.44 4.68 21.48
C ASN A 162 -0.82 3.81 21.64
N SER A 163 -1.94 4.44 22.02
CA SER A 163 -3.29 3.86 22.13
C SER A 163 -3.77 3.05 20.91
N MET A 164 -3.17 3.27 19.72
CA MET A 164 -3.44 2.47 18.54
C MET A 164 -3.12 0.99 18.72
N TYR A 165 -2.21 0.62 19.65
CA TYR A 165 -1.86 -0.77 19.92
C TYR A 165 -3.07 -1.61 20.34
N ASP A 166 -3.93 -1.06 21.20
CA ASP A 166 -5.13 -1.75 21.68
C ASP A 166 -6.17 -1.97 20.58
N LYS A 167 -6.12 -1.19 19.50
CA LYS A 167 -7.03 -1.34 18.34
C LYS A 167 -6.61 -2.47 17.40
N TYR A 168 -5.38 -2.94 17.50
CA TYR A 168 -4.82 -4.00 16.64
C TYR A 168 -4.57 -5.32 17.39
N LYS A 169 -4.74 -5.33 18.71
CA LYS A 169 -4.63 -6.53 19.55
C LYS A 169 -5.79 -7.50 19.35
#